data_AF-A0A8T7MF49-F1
#
_entry.id   AF-A0A8T7MF49-F1
#
_cell.length_a   1.000
_cell.length_b   1.000
_cell.length_c   1.000
_cell.angle_alpha   90.00
_cell.angle_beta   90.00
_cell.angle_gamma   90.00
#
_symmetry.space_group_name_H-M   'P 1'
#
loop_
_entity.id
_entity.type
_entity.pdbx_description
1 polymer ?
#
loop_
_entity_poly.entity_id
_entity_poly.type
_entity_poly.pdbx_seq_one_letter_code
_entity_poly.pdbx_strand_id
1 'polypeptide(L)'
;METETFEKENSQKTAILEKSAKATTEVAVPPLPQGLRYLMLGLLILGISGAVIFAFVRLNPAKLVTSTVGTQENCADPVTENRLRDTLSKSPNDFATLVDWGDYNSRCRKPADYLSAISSYQGATRLADNPANNIQTETRLEVHLNLGLAYLYNGNFKAAQNEFHLILNEQPKNTFALLVLGGALVKEDPQQALIYLKQVVELASGTQLATNAQALIDGINKSLVPTNLGSPTPKP
;
A
#
# COMPACT_ATOMS: atom_id res chain seq x y z
N MET A 1 -42.46 59.82 1.60
CA MET A 1 -41.18 60.04 2.30
C MET A 1 -40.96 58.87 3.26
N GLU A 2 -40.96 57.63 2.76
CA GLU A 2 -40.82 56.39 3.57
C GLU A 2 -40.30 55.23 2.70
N THR A 3 -39.25 55.45 1.91
CA THR A 3 -38.64 54.36 1.10
C THR A 3 -37.11 54.30 1.16
N GLU A 4 -36.44 55.20 1.89
CA GLU A 4 -34.96 55.22 1.95
C GLU A 4 -34.36 54.50 3.16
N THR A 5 -35.18 53.99 4.09
CA THR A 5 -34.70 53.38 5.34
C THR A 5 -34.47 51.87 5.26
N PHE A 6 -34.98 51.17 4.23
CA PHE A 6 -34.92 49.71 4.16
C PHE A 6 -33.67 49.15 3.46
N GLU A 7 -32.97 49.96 2.67
CA GLU A 7 -31.82 49.49 1.88
C GLU A 7 -30.49 49.50 2.68
N LYS A 8 -30.39 50.29 3.75
CA LYS A 8 -29.19 50.32 4.61
C LYS A 8 -29.09 49.17 5.61
N GLU A 9 -30.21 48.56 6.00
CA GLU A 9 -30.19 47.45 6.98
C GLU A 9 -29.79 46.11 6.34
N ASN A 10 -30.05 45.94 5.04
CA ASN A 10 -29.73 44.70 4.33
C ASN A 10 -28.24 44.62 3.89
N SER A 11 -27.56 45.77 3.79
CA SER A 11 -26.13 45.84 3.45
C SER A 11 -25.21 45.56 4.66
N GLN A 12 -25.68 45.79 5.90
CA GLN A 12 -24.91 45.45 7.10
C GLN A 12 -24.98 43.96 7.47
N LYS A 13 -26.07 43.25 7.13
CA LYS A 13 -26.18 41.81 7.40
C LYS A 13 -25.26 40.95 6.53
N THR A 14 -24.92 41.37 5.32
CA THR A 14 -23.98 40.65 4.45
C THR A 14 -22.52 40.83 4.86
N ALA A 15 -22.16 41.95 5.49
CA ALA A 15 -20.78 42.19 5.97
C ALA A 15 -20.43 41.43 7.27
N ILE A 16 -21.42 40.99 8.06
CA ILE A 16 -21.19 40.28 9.33
C ILE A 16 -21.01 38.77 9.12
N LEU A 17 -21.56 38.19 8.05
CA LEU A 17 -21.42 36.76 7.73
C LEU A 17 -20.06 36.40 7.11
N GLU A 18 -19.37 37.36 6.49
CA GLU A 18 -18.08 37.11 5.82
C GLU A 18 -16.89 37.09 6.81
N LYS A 19 -17.06 37.62 8.03
CA LYS A 19 -15.99 37.74 9.02
C LYS A 19 -15.85 36.54 9.98
N SER A 20 -16.70 35.52 9.86
CA SER A 20 -16.71 34.33 10.74
C SER A 20 -16.07 33.07 10.13
N ALA A 21 -15.60 33.12 8.88
CA ALA A 21 -15.07 31.94 8.17
C ALA A 21 -13.53 31.80 8.26
N LYS A 22 -12.92 32.09 9.42
CA LYS A 22 -11.47 31.94 9.58
C LYS A 22 -11.07 31.51 10.99
N ALA A 23 -11.17 30.21 11.26
CA ALA A 23 -10.25 29.46 12.13
C ALA A 23 -10.73 28.00 12.25
N THR A 24 -10.38 27.18 11.28
CA THR A 24 -10.30 25.73 11.50
C THR A 24 -8.95 25.32 10.95
N THR A 25 -7.94 25.31 11.82
CA THR A 25 -6.67 24.65 11.55
C THR A 25 -6.94 23.15 11.52
N GLU A 26 -7.36 22.68 10.35
CA GLU A 26 -7.39 21.28 10.00
C GLU A 26 -5.95 20.79 9.95
N VAL A 27 -5.58 19.92 10.90
CA VAL A 27 -4.31 19.21 10.84
C VAL A 27 -4.38 18.30 9.63
N ALA A 28 -3.71 18.70 8.55
CA ALA A 28 -3.58 17.91 7.33
C ALA A 28 -2.90 16.58 7.67
N VAL A 29 -3.71 15.53 7.84
CA VAL A 29 -3.23 14.15 7.86
C VAL A 29 -2.82 13.83 6.42
N PRO A 30 -1.54 13.51 6.15
CA PRO A 30 -1.12 13.17 4.79
C PRO A 30 -1.93 11.95 4.31
N PRO A 31 -2.37 11.92 3.04
CA PRO A 31 -3.10 10.78 2.51
C PRO A 31 -2.23 9.52 2.67
N LEU A 32 -2.82 8.46 3.22
CA LEU A 32 -2.14 7.17 3.34
C LEU A 32 -1.65 6.73 1.94
N PRO A 33 -0.38 6.28 1.80
CA PRO A 33 0.10 5.66 0.57
C PRO A 33 -0.81 4.49 0.19
N GLN A 34 -1.18 4.38 -1.09
CA GLN A 34 -2.15 3.37 -1.55
C GLN A 34 -1.71 1.92 -1.24
N GLY A 35 -0.39 1.69 -1.05
CA GLY A 35 0.19 0.43 -0.62
C GLY A 35 -0.34 -0.13 0.72
N LEU A 36 -0.90 0.71 1.60
CA LEU A 36 -1.39 0.26 2.91
C LEU A 36 -2.71 -0.54 2.84
N ARG A 37 -3.44 -0.47 1.72
CA ARG A 37 -4.73 -1.18 1.56
C ARG A 37 -4.58 -2.69 1.39
N TYR A 38 -3.38 -3.18 1.05
CA TYR A 38 -3.21 -4.53 0.49
C TYR A 38 -2.63 -5.57 1.45
N LEU A 39 -2.36 -5.19 2.70
CA LEU A 39 -1.91 -6.13 3.73
C LEU A 39 -3.06 -7.00 4.29
N MET A 40 -4.33 -6.62 4.05
CA MET A 40 -5.51 -7.37 4.53
C MET A 40 -5.84 -8.64 3.73
N LEU A 41 -5.24 -8.86 2.55
CA LEU A 41 -5.52 -10.03 1.71
C LEU A 41 -4.42 -11.11 1.75
N GLY A 42 -3.23 -10.80 2.28
CA GLY A 42 -2.07 -11.71 2.29
C GLY A 42 -1.87 -12.55 3.56
N LEU A 43 -2.56 -12.24 4.66
CA LEU A 43 -2.39 -12.93 5.96
C LEU A 43 -3.50 -13.95 6.28
N LEU A 44 -4.30 -14.36 5.29
CA LEU A 44 -5.42 -15.31 5.47
C LEU A 44 -5.07 -16.73 4.97
N ILE A 45 -3.80 -17.12 5.04
CA ILE A 45 -3.34 -18.52 4.89
C ILE A 45 -2.53 -18.92 6.12
N LEU A 46 -3.08 -18.71 7.31
CA LEU A 46 -2.80 -19.53 8.48
C LEU A 46 -4.15 -19.91 9.09
N GLY A 47 -4.44 -21.21 9.02
CA GLY A 47 -5.76 -21.78 9.19
C GLY A 47 -6.43 -21.43 10.51
N ILE A 48 -7.59 -20.78 10.41
CA ILE A 48 -8.64 -20.83 11.43
C ILE A 48 -9.90 -21.36 10.75
N SER A 49 -10.20 -22.61 11.03
CA SER A 49 -11.50 -23.23 10.87
C SER A 49 -12.56 -22.46 11.65
N GLY A 50 -13.71 -22.17 11.02
CA GLY A 50 -14.91 -21.75 11.75
C GLY A 50 -15.86 -20.90 10.93
N ALA A 51 -17.01 -21.49 10.60
CA ALA A 51 -18.14 -20.85 9.93
C ALA A 51 -18.76 -19.69 10.72
N VAL A 52 -19.67 -18.97 10.05
CA VAL A 52 -20.53 -17.87 10.53
C VAL A 52 -19.76 -16.54 10.56
N ILE A 53 -20.00 -15.60 9.66
CA ILE A 53 -21.19 -14.73 9.62
C ILE A 53 -21.48 -14.34 8.16
N PHE A 54 -22.63 -14.79 7.67
CA PHE A 54 -23.33 -14.24 6.51
C PHE A 54 -24.43 -13.31 7.06
N ALA A 55 -24.63 -12.16 6.42
CA ALA A 55 -25.75 -11.21 6.53
C ALA A 55 -25.44 -9.83 7.17
N PHE A 56 -26.09 -8.83 6.57
CA PHE A 56 -26.01 -7.38 6.78
C PHE A 56 -24.72 -6.76 6.21
N VAL A 57 -24.74 -6.04 5.09
CA VAL A 57 -25.49 -4.80 4.86
C VAL A 57 -25.79 -4.62 3.36
N ARG A 58 -27.06 -4.46 3.01
CA ARG A 58 -27.51 -3.74 1.81
C ARG A 58 -28.15 -2.43 2.26
N LEU A 59 -27.84 -1.35 1.54
CA LEU A 59 -28.65 -0.15 1.22
C LEU A 59 -27.89 1.17 1.45
N ASN A 60 -27.39 1.76 0.35
CA ASN A 60 -27.77 3.12 -0.10
C ASN A 60 -26.96 3.51 -1.37
N PRO A 61 -27.60 3.69 -2.55
CA PRO A 61 -26.95 4.25 -3.72
C PRO A 61 -27.22 5.77 -3.75
N ALA A 62 -26.35 6.55 -3.12
CA ALA A 62 -26.32 8.00 -3.30
C ALA A 62 -24.99 8.38 -3.97
N LYS A 63 -25.15 9.00 -5.15
CA LYS A 63 -24.12 9.46 -6.08
C LYS A 63 -22.90 10.05 -5.37
N LEU A 64 -21.74 9.44 -5.58
CA LEU A 64 -20.45 10.11 -5.43
C LEU A 64 -19.85 10.35 -6.82
N VAL A 65 -19.46 11.60 -6.99
CA VAL A 65 -18.82 12.19 -8.16
C VAL A 65 -17.63 11.34 -8.60
N THR A 66 -17.63 10.96 -9.88
CA THR A 66 -16.55 10.24 -10.54
C THR A 66 -15.33 11.15 -10.67
N SER A 67 -14.35 10.97 -9.77
CA SER A 67 -12.97 11.31 -10.11
C SER A 67 -12.51 10.30 -11.15
N THR A 68 -12.14 10.79 -12.32
CA THR A 68 -11.39 10.05 -13.32
C THR A 68 -9.98 9.81 -12.78
N VAL A 69 -9.43 8.63 -13.10
CA VAL A 69 -8.18 8.03 -12.60
C VAL A 69 -8.33 7.33 -11.23
N GLY A 70 -8.49 6.00 -11.27
CA GLY A 70 -8.57 5.13 -10.10
C GLY A 70 -9.92 4.45 -9.88
N THR A 71 -10.60 3.97 -10.93
CA THR A 71 -11.69 3.01 -10.71
C THR A 71 -11.09 1.74 -10.14
N GLN A 72 -11.55 1.35 -8.95
CA GLN A 72 -11.30 0.05 -8.32
C GLN A 72 -11.49 -1.05 -9.38
N GLU A 73 -10.39 -1.55 -9.96
CA GLU A 73 -10.48 -2.40 -11.13
C GLU A 73 -11.14 -3.72 -10.75
N ASN A 74 -12.26 -4.00 -11.41
CA ASN A 74 -12.92 -5.27 -11.28
C ASN A 74 -12.06 -6.31 -12.00
N CYS A 75 -11.32 -7.12 -11.24
CA CYS A 75 -10.50 -8.22 -11.78
C CYS A 75 -11.28 -9.23 -12.63
N ALA A 76 -12.62 -9.19 -12.60
CA ALA A 76 -13.49 -10.02 -13.43
C ALA A 76 -13.83 -9.41 -14.79
N ASP A 77 -13.39 -8.19 -15.11
CA ASP A 77 -13.73 -7.52 -16.36
C ASP A 77 -12.71 -7.84 -17.49
N PRO A 78 -13.06 -8.67 -18.49
CA PRO A 78 -12.19 -8.96 -19.63
C PRO A 78 -11.93 -7.73 -20.52
N VAL A 79 -12.72 -6.66 -20.39
CA VAL A 79 -12.49 -5.40 -21.11
C VAL A 79 -11.19 -4.75 -20.64
N THR A 80 -10.85 -4.85 -19.34
CA THR A 80 -9.64 -4.27 -18.78
C THR A 80 -8.38 -4.89 -19.40
N GLU A 81 -8.31 -6.22 -19.50
CA GLU A 81 -7.15 -6.90 -20.08
C GLU A 81 -6.93 -6.49 -21.54
N ASN A 82 -8.01 -6.55 -22.35
CA ASN A 82 -7.93 -6.22 -23.77
C ASN A 82 -7.54 -4.76 -24.00
N ARG A 83 -8.06 -3.84 -23.17
CA ARG A 83 -7.71 -2.41 -23.23
C ARG A 83 -6.22 -2.20 -22.94
N LEU A 84 -5.70 -2.80 -21.86
CA LEU A 84 -4.28 -2.67 -21.51
C LEU A 84 -3.37 -3.25 -22.59
N ARG A 85 -3.73 -4.41 -23.15
CA ARG A 85 -2.99 -5.02 -24.28
C ARG A 85 -2.99 -4.13 -25.53
N ASP A 86 -4.16 -3.60 -25.92
CA ASP A 86 -4.27 -2.71 -27.08
C ASP A 86 -3.43 -1.44 -26.90
N THR A 87 -3.47 -0.82 -25.72
CA THR A 87 -2.64 0.35 -25.42
C THR A 87 -1.15 0.02 -25.46
N LEU A 88 -0.69 -1.07 -24.86
CA LEU A 88 0.72 -1.48 -24.91
C LEU A 88 1.17 -1.86 -26.31
N SER A 89 0.28 -2.34 -27.18
CA SER A 89 0.62 -2.62 -28.58
C SER A 89 0.91 -1.34 -29.38
N LYS A 90 0.25 -0.24 -29.03
CA LYS A 90 0.41 1.08 -29.68
C LYS A 90 1.50 1.92 -29.02
N SER A 91 1.62 1.81 -27.71
CA SER A 91 2.53 2.58 -26.87
C SER A 91 3.23 1.66 -25.85
N PRO A 92 4.27 0.90 -26.26
CA PRO A 92 4.93 -0.09 -25.40
C PRO A 92 5.61 0.50 -24.15
N ASN A 93 5.89 1.82 -24.17
CA ASN A 93 6.54 2.56 -23.09
C ASN A 93 5.57 3.55 -22.42
N ASP A 94 4.26 3.28 -22.46
CA ASP A 94 3.31 4.07 -21.68
C ASP A 94 3.42 3.71 -20.20
N PHE A 95 3.91 4.65 -19.38
CA PHE A 95 4.21 4.41 -17.97
C PHE A 95 3.00 3.94 -17.18
N ALA A 96 1.86 4.64 -17.33
CA ALA A 96 0.64 4.31 -16.59
C ALA A 96 0.14 2.90 -16.96
N THR A 97 0.11 2.60 -18.26
CA THR A 97 -0.33 1.28 -18.73
C THR A 97 0.61 0.16 -18.29
N LEU A 98 1.92 0.40 -18.19
CA LEU A 98 2.87 -0.58 -17.64
C LEU A 98 2.62 -0.86 -16.16
N VAL A 99 2.29 0.16 -15.36
CA VAL A 99 1.91 -0.01 -13.95
C VAL A 99 0.61 -0.78 -13.84
N ASP A 100 -0.43 -0.36 -14.57
CA ASP A 100 -1.75 -1.00 -14.57
C ASP A 100 -1.66 -2.47 -15.03
N TRP A 101 -0.85 -2.75 -16.05
CA TRP A 101 -0.62 -4.12 -16.53
C TRP A 101 0.12 -4.98 -15.50
N GLY A 102 1.07 -4.40 -14.76
CA GLY A 102 1.72 -5.07 -13.64
C GLY A 102 0.75 -5.41 -12.50
N ASP A 103 -0.10 -4.46 -12.13
CA ASP A 103 -1.14 -4.63 -11.11
C ASP A 103 -2.16 -5.68 -11.52
N TYR A 104 -2.61 -5.66 -12.78
CA TYR A 104 -3.53 -6.65 -13.33
C TYR A 104 -2.93 -8.07 -13.25
N ASN A 105 -1.69 -8.27 -13.68
CA ASN A 105 -1.06 -9.60 -13.68
C ASN A 105 -0.75 -10.13 -12.28
N SER A 106 -0.43 -9.24 -11.33
CA SER A 106 -0.12 -9.64 -9.94
C SER A 106 -1.36 -9.92 -9.09
N ARG A 107 -2.51 -9.32 -9.42
CA ARG A 107 -3.72 -9.38 -8.58
C ARG A 107 -4.91 -10.09 -9.22
N CYS A 108 -5.17 -9.80 -10.51
CA CYS A 108 -6.41 -10.18 -11.16
C CYS A 108 -6.33 -11.49 -11.92
N ARG A 109 -5.17 -11.80 -12.51
CA ARG A 109 -4.95 -13.05 -13.23
C ARG A 109 -4.94 -14.24 -12.26
N LYS A 110 -5.58 -15.35 -12.64
CA LYS A 110 -5.63 -16.59 -11.84
C LYS A 110 -5.12 -17.79 -12.64
N PRO A 111 -4.00 -18.44 -12.23
CA PRO A 111 -3.11 -18.02 -11.15
C PRO A 111 -2.43 -16.68 -11.44
N ALA A 112 -1.98 -15.98 -10.40
CA ALA A 112 -1.24 -14.72 -10.56
C ALA A 112 0.01 -14.96 -11.41
N ASP A 113 0.28 -14.04 -12.34
CA ASP A 113 1.43 -14.11 -13.24
C ASP A 113 2.46 -13.07 -12.81
N TYR A 114 3.20 -13.40 -11.75
CA TYR A 114 4.21 -12.49 -11.19
C TYR A 114 5.37 -12.24 -12.16
N LEU A 115 5.67 -13.16 -13.08
CA LEU A 115 6.69 -12.93 -14.11
C LEU A 115 6.26 -11.82 -15.08
N SER A 116 5.01 -11.87 -15.57
CA SER A 116 4.46 -10.79 -16.40
C SER A 116 4.37 -9.47 -15.61
N ALA A 117 4.00 -9.52 -14.33
CA ALA A 117 3.97 -8.33 -13.48
C ALA A 117 5.36 -7.71 -13.32
N ILE A 118 6.38 -8.52 -13.01
CA ILE A 118 7.78 -8.11 -12.90
C ILE A 118 8.25 -7.43 -14.19
N SER A 119 8.01 -8.04 -15.35
CA SER A 119 8.41 -7.46 -16.64
C SER A 119 7.79 -6.08 -16.88
N SER A 120 6.55 -5.88 -16.42
CA SER A 120 5.81 -4.62 -16.60
C SER A 120 6.34 -3.54 -15.66
N TYR A 121 6.51 -3.87 -14.38
CA TYR A 121 7.09 -2.94 -13.40
C TYR A 121 8.56 -2.61 -13.70
N GLN A 122 9.35 -3.54 -14.27
CA GLN A 122 10.69 -3.23 -14.78
C GLN A 122 10.65 -2.21 -15.92
N GLY A 123 9.64 -2.26 -16.78
CA GLY A 123 9.41 -1.22 -17.79
C GLY A 123 9.10 0.13 -17.15
N ALA A 124 8.18 0.14 -16.19
CA ALA A 124 7.76 1.36 -15.49
C ALA A 124 8.90 2.00 -14.68
N THR A 125 9.70 1.21 -13.95
CA THR A 125 10.88 1.71 -13.20
C THR A 125 11.91 2.35 -14.13
N ARG A 126 12.23 1.75 -15.28
CA ARG A 126 13.13 2.38 -16.28
C ARG A 126 12.65 3.76 -16.72
N LEU A 127 11.33 3.95 -16.84
CA LEU A 127 10.75 5.25 -17.19
C LEU A 127 10.78 6.21 -15.99
N ALA A 128 10.48 5.73 -14.79
CA ALA A 128 10.47 6.54 -13.58
C ALA A 128 11.87 6.99 -13.13
N ASP A 129 12.90 6.16 -13.34
CA ASP A 129 14.29 6.47 -13.02
C ASP A 129 14.95 7.41 -14.03
N ASN A 130 14.36 7.56 -15.21
CA ASN A 130 14.87 8.50 -16.20
C ASN A 130 14.44 9.93 -15.84
N PRO A 131 15.38 10.83 -15.48
CA PRO A 131 15.03 12.20 -15.07
C PRO A 131 14.34 13.01 -16.18
N ALA A 132 14.49 12.63 -17.45
CA ALA A 132 13.82 13.30 -18.56
C ALA A 132 12.29 13.13 -18.53
N ASN A 133 11.78 12.11 -17.85
CA ASN A 133 10.35 11.80 -17.82
C ASN A 133 9.60 12.54 -16.70
N ASN A 134 10.30 13.25 -15.81
CA ASN A 134 9.71 14.07 -14.73
C ASN A 134 8.66 13.33 -13.87
N ILE A 135 8.87 12.03 -13.62
CA ILE A 135 8.00 11.25 -12.74
C ILE A 135 8.26 11.67 -11.28
N GLN A 136 7.18 11.87 -10.52
CA GLN A 136 7.27 12.27 -9.12
C GLN A 136 7.99 11.20 -8.30
N THR A 137 8.80 11.62 -7.32
CA THR A 137 9.58 10.72 -6.46
C THR A 137 8.69 9.70 -5.77
N GLU A 138 7.53 10.12 -5.26
CA GLU A 138 6.57 9.25 -4.58
C GLU A 138 6.05 8.16 -5.51
N THR A 139 5.68 8.52 -6.75
CA THR A 139 5.23 7.58 -7.78
C THR A 139 6.33 6.62 -8.19
N ARG A 140 7.57 7.11 -8.34
CA ARG A 140 8.73 6.26 -8.63
C ARG A 140 8.93 5.21 -7.53
N LEU A 141 8.96 5.64 -6.27
CA LEU A 141 9.13 4.73 -5.12
C LEU A 141 7.97 3.75 -4.97
N GLU A 142 6.75 4.14 -5.32
CA GLU A 142 5.59 3.24 -5.37
C GLU A 142 5.75 2.12 -6.41
N VAL A 143 6.29 2.44 -7.59
CA VAL A 143 6.55 1.40 -8.61
C VAL A 143 7.69 0.47 -8.18
N HIS A 144 8.75 0.98 -7.55
CA HIS A 144 9.79 0.12 -6.94
C HIS A 144 9.20 -0.79 -5.86
N LEU A 145 8.26 -0.28 -5.06
CA LEU A 145 7.59 -1.08 -4.05
C LEU A 145 6.79 -2.23 -4.67
N ASN A 146 6.02 -1.95 -5.73
CA ASN A 146 5.26 -2.96 -6.46
C ASN A 146 6.18 -4.00 -7.12
N LEU A 147 7.29 -3.57 -7.71
CA LEU A 147 8.32 -4.47 -8.26
C LEU A 147 8.92 -5.38 -7.17
N GLY A 148 9.28 -4.80 -6.02
CA GLY A 148 9.83 -5.54 -4.88
C GLY A 148 8.84 -6.60 -4.34
N LEU A 149 7.56 -6.23 -4.23
CA LEU A 149 6.51 -7.17 -3.85
C LEU A 149 6.33 -8.29 -4.89
N ALA A 150 6.32 -7.96 -6.19
CA ALA A 150 6.21 -8.96 -7.25
C ALA A 150 7.39 -9.94 -7.24
N TYR A 151 8.63 -9.46 -7.02
CA TYR A 151 9.78 -10.32 -6.79
C TYR A 151 9.62 -11.21 -5.57
N LEU A 152 9.13 -10.67 -4.45
CA LEU A 152 8.92 -11.42 -3.22
C LEU A 152 7.91 -12.57 -3.43
N TYR A 153 6.77 -12.29 -4.07
CA TYR A 153 5.76 -13.30 -4.38
C TYR A 153 6.22 -14.34 -5.41
N ASN A 154 7.13 -13.94 -6.31
CA ASN A 154 7.79 -14.86 -7.24
C ASN A 154 8.94 -15.66 -6.58
N GLY A 155 9.26 -15.43 -5.30
CA GLY A 155 10.34 -16.11 -4.58
C GLY A 155 11.74 -15.57 -4.87
N ASN A 156 11.87 -14.45 -5.59
CA ASN A 156 13.15 -13.79 -5.83
C ASN A 156 13.49 -12.81 -4.70
N PHE A 157 13.83 -13.37 -3.54
CA PHE A 157 14.08 -12.59 -2.31
C PHE A 157 15.18 -11.55 -2.47
N LYS A 158 16.26 -11.88 -3.19
CA LYS A 158 17.40 -10.96 -3.34
C LYS A 158 17.03 -9.73 -4.16
N ALA A 159 16.30 -9.91 -5.25
CA ALA A 159 15.81 -8.78 -6.05
C ALA A 159 14.81 -7.93 -5.25
N ALA A 160 13.90 -8.56 -4.52
CA ALA A 160 12.95 -7.85 -3.64
C ALA A 160 13.66 -6.97 -2.60
N GLN A 161 14.69 -7.51 -1.92
CA GLN A 161 15.48 -6.75 -0.95
C GLN A 161 16.12 -5.51 -1.60
N ASN A 162 16.68 -5.62 -2.81
CA ASN A 162 17.30 -4.49 -3.50
C ASN A 162 16.30 -3.35 -3.75
N GLU A 163 15.08 -3.67 -4.20
CA GLU A 163 14.03 -2.67 -4.42
C GLU A 163 13.62 -1.98 -3.11
N PHE A 164 13.48 -2.74 -2.02
CA PHE A 164 13.13 -2.16 -0.72
C PHE A 164 14.26 -1.31 -0.13
N HIS A 165 15.53 -1.71 -0.32
CA HIS A 165 16.68 -0.90 0.08
C HIS A 165 16.73 0.42 -0.68
N LEU A 166 16.40 0.44 -1.97
CA LEU A 166 16.29 1.68 -2.73
C LEU A 166 15.28 2.63 -2.09
N ILE A 167 14.09 2.14 -1.74
CA ILE A 167 13.06 2.95 -1.07
C ILE A 167 13.56 3.47 0.27
N LEU A 168 14.24 2.65 1.07
CA LEU A 168 14.74 3.05 2.39
C LEU A 168 15.94 4.00 2.31
N ASN A 169 16.72 3.98 1.23
CA ASN A 169 17.80 4.96 1.01
C ASN A 169 17.24 6.36 0.80
N GLU A 170 16.06 6.49 0.16
CA GLU A 170 15.42 7.78 -0.08
C GLU A 170 14.43 8.18 1.01
N GLN A 171 13.72 7.20 1.56
CA GLN A 171 12.76 7.36 2.64
C GLN A 171 13.09 6.40 3.80
N PRO A 172 14.09 6.74 4.64
CA PRO A 172 14.53 5.86 5.73
C PRO A 172 13.45 5.50 6.75
N LYS A 173 12.37 6.29 6.81
CA LYS A 173 11.22 6.08 7.70
C LYS A 173 10.00 5.50 6.99
N ASN A 174 10.15 4.98 5.78
CA ASN A 174 9.05 4.32 5.07
C ASN A 174 8.69 3.01 5.80
N THR A 175 7.67 3.07 6.65
CA THR A 175 7.25 1.98 7.52
C THR A 175 6.81 0.74 6.75
N PHE A 176 6.24 0.92 5.56
CA PHE A 176 5.83 -0.19 4.72
C PHE A 176 7.05 -0.92 4.13
N ALA A 177 8.03 -0.18 3.58
CA ALA A 177 9.29 -0.75 3.08
C ALA A 177 10.08 -1.46 4.19
N LEU A 178 10.14 -0.87 5.39
CA LEU A 178 10.74 -1.51 6.58
C LEU A 178 10.06 -2.84 6.92
N LEU A 179 8.72 -2.88 6.89
CA LEU A 179 7.95 -4.08 7.22
C LEU A 179 8.19 -5.20 6.20
N VAL A 180 8.10 -4.90 4.90
CA VAL A 180 8.27 -5.93 3.85
C VAL A 180 9.71 -6.41 3.75
N LEU A 181 10.70 -5.54 3.96
CA LEU A 181 12.11 -5.95 4.04
C LEU A 181 12.38 -6.81 5.27
N GLY A 182 11.90 -6.41 6.45
CA GLY A 182 12.01 -7.21 7.66
C GLY A 182 11.35 -8.58 7.51
N GLY A 183 10.16 -8.63 6.88
CA GLY A 183 9.47 -9.86 6.53
C GLY A 183 10.27 -10.76 5.58
N ALA A 184 10.88 -10.18 4.55
CA ALA A 184 11.72 -10.92 3.60
C ALA A 184 12.99 -11.50 4.23
N LEU A 185 13.53 -10.86 5.27
CA LEU A 185 14.76 -11.27 5.95
C LEU A 185 14.56 -12.33 7.05
N VAL A 186 13.34 -12.58 7.52
CA VAL A 186 13.07 -13.46 8.67
C VAL A 186 13.79 -14.82 8.61
N LYS A 187 13.89 -15.41 7.42
CA LYS A 187 14.54 -16.72 7.21
C LYS A 187 16.05 -16.63 6.95
N GLU A 188 16.49 -15.56 6.29
CA GLU A 188 17.89 -15.40 5.84
C GLU A 188 18.76 -14.79 6.93
N ASP A 189 18.28 -13.69 7.53
CA ASP A 189 18.95 -12.96 8.60
C ASP A 189 17.91 -12.48 9.63
N PRO A 190 17.53 -13.35 10.59
CA PRO A 190 16.55 -13.01 11.61
C PRO A 190 17.00 -11.84 12.50
N GLN A 191 18.30 -11.61 12.66
CA GLN A 191 18.80 -10.50 13.47
C GLN A 191 18.58 -9.17 12.77
N GLN A 192 18.92 -9.10 11.47
CA GLN A 192 18.65 -7.93 10.66
C GLN A 192 17.14 -7.68 10.50
N ALA A 193 16.34 -8.74 10.36
CA ALA A 193 14.88 -8.63 10.34
C ALA A 193 14.33 -7.95 11.60
N LEU A 194 14.81 -8.36 12.79
CA LEU A 194 14.41 -7.74 14.06
C LEU A 194 14.71 -6.24 14.10
N ILE A 195 15.83 -5.79 13.53
CA ILE A 195 16.19 -4.37 13.48
C ILE A 195 15.13 -3.57 12.71
N TYR A 196 14.78 -4.00 11.49
CA TYR A 196 13.79 -3.29 10.68
C TYR A 196 12.39 -3.36 11.27
N LEU A 197 11.96 -4.53 11.77
CA LEU A 197 10.63 -4.70 12.33
C LEU A 197 10.42 -3.87 13.61
N LYS A 198 11.44 -3.73 14.46
CA LYS A 198 11.39 -2.85 15.63
C LYS A 198 11.20 -1.39 15.25
N GLN A 199 11.85 -0.93 14.17
CA GLN A 199 11.63 0.42 13.66
C GLN A 199 10.19 0.62 13.18
N VAL A 200 9.54 -0.39 12.58
CA VAL A 200 8.11 -0.30 12.22
C VAL A 200 7.25 -0.11 13.47
N VAL A 201 7.50 -0.88 14.54
CA VAL A 201 6.77 -0.75 15.80
C VAL A 201 6.93 0.66 16.40
N GLU A 202 8.15 1.20 16.39
CA GLU A 202 8.44 2.54 16.89
C GLU A 202 7.76 3.64 16.06
N LEU A 203 7.94 3.62 14.73
CA LEU A 203 7.47 4.67 13.83
C LEU A 203 5.95 4.63 13.59
N ALA A 204 5.32 3.46 13.73
CA ALA A 204 3.90 3.27 13.46
C ALA A 204 3.15 2.66 14.65
N SER A 205 3.57 3.01 15.87
CA SER A 205 2.94 2.56 17.13
C SER A 205 1.41 2.72 17.10
N GLY A 206 0.69 1.68 17.51
CA GLY A 206 -0.79 1.66 17.52
C GLY A 206 -1.46 1.41 16.17
N THR A 207 -0.71 1.24 15.08
CA THR A 207 -1.25 0.89 13.76
C THR A 207 -1.26 -0.61 13.52
N GLN A 208 -2.03 -1.06 12.51
CA GLN A 208 -2.00 -2.45 12.06
C GLN A 208 -0.60 -2.87 11.56
N LEU A 209 0.20 -1.96 10.99
CA LEU A 209 1.57 -2.27 10.57
C LEU A 209 2.44 -2.66 11.76
N ALA A 210 2.36 -1.92 12.85
CA ALA A 210 3.09 -2.24 14.07
C ALA A 210 2.65 -3.60 14.64
N THR A 211 1.34 -3.90 14.63
CA THR A 211 0.84 -5.22 15.04
C THR A 211 1.41 -6.35 14.18
N ASN A 212 1.46 -6.15 12.85
CA ASN A 212 2.03 -7.14 11.94
C ASN A 212 3.54 -7.32 12.16
N ALA A 213 4.26 -6.22 12.39
CA ALA A 213 5.68 -6.26 12.72
C ALA A 213 5.93 -7.00 14.04
N GLN A 214 5.11 -6.75 15.06
CA GLN A 214 5.21 -7.41 16.35
C GLN A 214 5.00 -8.93 16.23
N ALA A 215 4.01 -9.37 15.43
CA ALA A 215 3.78 -10.79 15.20
C ALA A 215 5.00 -11.49 14.57
N LEU A 216 5.71 -10.83 13.64
CA LEU A 216 6.95 -11.34 13.06
C LEU A 216 8.08 -11.39 14.08
N ILE A 217 8.24 -10.34 14.91
CA ILE A 217 9.22 -10.28 16.01
C ILE A 217 9.01 -11.45 16.98
N ASP A 218 7.77 -11.69 17.40
CA ASP A 218 7.43 -12.77 18.34
C ASP A 218 7.75 -14.15 17.75
N GLY A 219 7.46 -14.34 16.46
CA GLY A 219 7.82 -15.55 15.72
C GLY A 219 9.33 -15.80 15.63
N ILE A 220 10.11 -14.75 15.37
CA ILE A 220 11.59 -14.83 15.36
C ILE A 220 12.09 -15.20 16.77
N ASN A 221 11.66 -14.48 17.80
CA ASN A 221 12.11 -14.71 19.17
C ASN A 221 11.80 -16.13 19.65
N LYS A 222 10.60 -16.65 19.36
CA LYS A 222 10.23 -18.03 19.68
C LYS A 222 11.16 -19.06 19.03
N SER A 223 11.61 -18.78 17.81
CA SER A 223 12.50 -19.68 17.05
C SER A 223 13.95 -19.62 17.52
N LEU A 224 14.37 -18.52 18.14
CA LEU A 224 15.73 -18.31 18.65
C LEU A 224 15.96 -18.88 20.05
N VAL A 225 14.90 -19.15 20.83
CA VAL A 225 15.03 -19.81 22.14
C VAL A 225 15.39 -21.28 21.89
N PRO A 226 16.60 -21.75 22.28
CA PRO A 226 16.92 -23.16 22.20
C PRO A 226 15.92 -23.91 23.06
N THR A 227 15.21 -24.87 22.48
CA THR A 227 14.32 -25.75 23.24
C THR A 227 15.22 -26.65 24.09
N ASN A 228 15.67 -26.16 25.24
CA ASN A 228 16.28 -26.98 26.27
C ASN A 228 15.17 -27.78 26.95
N LEU A 229 14.53 -28.66 26.18
CA LEU A 229 13.74 -29.75 26.71
C LEU A 229 14.76 -30.72 27.27
N GLY A 230 14.92 -30.66 28.60
CA GLY A 230 15.74 -31.60 29.33
C GLY A 230 15.50 -33.00 28.81
N SER A 231 16.57 -33.64 28.35
CA SER A 231 16.58 -35.07 28.08
C SER A 231 15.97 -35.77 29.30
N PRO A 232 14.96 -36.64 29.13
CA PRO A 232 14.44 -37.40 30.25
C PRO A 232 15.61 -38.21 30.80
N THR A 233 16.06 -37.86 32.00
CA THR A 233 17.05 -38.65 32.74
C THR A 233 16.52 -40.08 32.80
N PRO A 234 17.27 -41.09 32.35
CA PRO A 234 16.84 -42.47 32.49
C PRO A 234 16.64 -42.74 33.98
N LYS A 235 15.42 -43.17 34.35
CA LYS A 235 15.16 -43.62 35.72
C LYS A 235 16.08 -44.80 36.03
N PRO A 236 16.62 -44.86 37.27
CA PRO A 236 17.54 -45.92 37.70
C PRO A 236 16.89 -47.30 37.65
#